data_AF-A0A2V8G360-F1
#
_entry.id   AF-A0A2V8G360-F1
#
_cell.length_a   1.000
_cell.length_b   1.000
_cell.length_c   1.000
_cell.angle_alpha   90.00
_cell.angle_beta   90.00
_cell.angle_gamma   90.00
#
_symmetry.space_group_name_H-M   'P 1'
#
loop_
_entity.id
_entity.type
_entity.pdbx_description
1 polymer ?
#
loop_
_entity_poly.entity_id
_entity_poly.type
_entity_poly.pdbx_seq_one_letter_code
_entity_poly.pdbx_strand_id
1 'polypeptide(L)'
;MLTRVLAVATALLAAFVIHQHNQIGQLQAQVADAQTQAVQRARNIASDSMEGQTAEIQRAMKWLDDFYKAPDGLQRPEGLWIGGHPDYEGLSTWVFEVYLRNRLRGMSEEQARQSVEKLIKQSDEWRVKHRAQR
;
A
#
# COMPACT_ATOMS: atom_id res chain seq x y z
N MET A 1 -39.68 -10.12 -54.57
CA MET A 1 -39.12 -8.83 -54.10
C MET A 1 -38.92 -8.86 -52.59
N LEU A 2 -39.99 -9.07 -51.79
CA LEU A 2 -39.93 -9.08 -50.32
C LEU A 2 -38.90 -10.04 -49.70
N THR A 3 -38.82 -11.28 -50.17
CA THR A 3 -37.86 -12.30 -49.68
C THR A 3 -36.40 -11.90 -49.91
N ARG A 4 -36.09 -11.23 -51.02
CA ARG A 4 -34.73 -10.74 -51.31
C ARG A 4 -34.35 -9.59 -50.38
N VAL A 5 -35.28 -8.67 -50.14
CA VAL A 5 -35.07 -7.54 -49.21
C VAL A 5 -34.87 -8.05 -47.78
N LEU A 6 -35.66 -9.03 -47.35
CA LEU A 6 -35.52 -9.65 -46.02
C LEU A 6 -34.15 -10.32 -45.86
N ALA A 7 -33.72 -11.10 -46.85
CA ALA A 7 -32.43 -11.79 -46.82
C ALA A 7 -31.25 -10.79 -46.73
N VAL A 8 -31.31 -9.68 -47.46
CA VAL A 8 -30.29 -8.62 -47.40
C VAL A 8 -30.30 -7.93 -46.03
N ALA A 9 -31.47 -7.59 -45.50
CA ALA A 9 -31.58 -6.96 -44.18
C ALA A 9 -31.02 -7.87 -43.07
N THR A 10 -31.32 -9.16 -43.10
CA THR A 10 -30.78 -10.13 -42.14
C THR A 10 -29.26 -10.25 -42.26
N ALA A 11 -28.72 -10.29 -43.48
CA ALA A 11 -27.27 -10.35 -43.69
C ALA A 11 -26.54 -9.11 -43.14
N LEU A 12 -27.11 -7.92 -43.34
CA LEU A 12 -26.56 -6.67 -42.81
C LEU A 12 -26.61 -6.62 -41.28
N LEU A 13 -27.71 -7.05 -40.68
CA LEU A 13 -27.82 -7.14 -39.22
C LEU A 13 -26.82 -8.14 -38.64
N ALA A 14 -26.65 -9.31 -39.27
CA ALA A 14 -25.66 -10.30 -38.85
C ALA A 14 -24.23 -9.74 -38.92
N ALA A 15 -23.88 -9.08 -40.03
CA ALA A 15 -22.57 -8.43 -40.17
C ALA A 15 -22.34 -7.33 -39.12
N PHE A 16 -23.37 -6.53 -38.83
CA PHE A 16 -23.31 -5.48 -37.82
C PHE A 16 -23.12 -6.05 -36.40
N VAL A 17 -23.85 -7.13 -36.05
CA VAL A 17 -23.68 -7.82 -34.75
C VAL A 17 -22.29 -8.41 -34.61
N ILE A 18 -21.75 -9.04 -35.65
CA ILE A 18 -20.38 -9.57 -35.65
C ILE A 18 -19.37 -8.43 -35.44
N HIS A 19 -19.56 -7.30 -36.14
CA HIS A 19 -18.70 -6.14 -35.98
C HIS A 19 -18.74 -5.57 -34.55
N GLN A 20 -19.94 -5.41 -33.98
CA GLN A 20 -20.10 -4.96 -32.60
C GLN A 20 -19.47 -5.92 -31.59
N HIS A 21 -19.67 -7.23 -31.77
CA HIS A 21 -19.08 -8.23 -30.89
C HIS A 21 -17.55 -8.15 -30.88
N ASN A 22 -16.94 -8.00 -32.07
CA ASN A 22 -15.51 -7.84 -32.21
C ASN A 22 -15.01 -6.53 -31.57
N GLN A 23 -15.73 -5.42 -31.75
CA GLN A 23 -15.39 -4.14 -31.12
C GLN A 23 -15.46 -4.22 -29.59
N ILE A 24 -16.49 -4.88 -29.03
CA ILE A 24 -16.61 -5.08 -27.59
C ILE A 24 -15.43 -5.91 -27.07
N GLY A 25 -15.08 -7.00 -27.76
CA GLY A 25 -13.92 -7.81 -27.40
C GLY A 25 -12.61 -7.01 -27.43
N GLN A 26 -12.42 -6.18 -28.44
CA GLN A 26 -11.24 -5.30 -28.53
C GLN A 26 -11.20 -4.25 -27.42
N LEU A 27 -12.33 -3.61 -27.11
CA LEU A 27 -12.40 -2.62 -26.02
C LEU A 27 -12.14 -3.28 -24.67
N GLN A 28 -12.68 -4.48 -24.42
CA GLN A 28 -12.42 -5.24 -23.20
C GLN A 28 -10.93 -5.59 -23.06
N ALA A 29 -10.28 -6.01 -24.14
CA ALA A 29 -8.84 -6.27 -24.16
C ALA A 29 -8.03 -4.99 -23.86
N GLN A 30 -8.37 -3.87 -24.50
CA GLN A 30 -7.71 -2.58 -24.25
C GLN A 30 -7.86 -2.12 -22.80
N VAL A 31 -9.03 -2.30 -22.18
CA VAL A 31 -9.25 -1.98 -20.76
C VAL A 31 -8.39 -2.86 -19.85
N ALA A 32 -8.32 -4.16 -20.12
CA ALA A 32 -7.48 -5.09 -19.34
C ALA A 32 -5.99 -4.72 -19.45
N ASP A 33 -5.52 -4.39 -20.66
CA ASP A 33 -4.14 -3.96 -20.90
C ASP A 33 -3.86 -2.61 -20.21
N ALA A 34 -4.78 -1.65 -20.31
CA ALA A 34 -4.64 -0.34 -19.67
C ALA A 34 -4.60 -0.46 -18.14
N GLN A 35 -5.43 -1.32 -17.55
CA GLN A 35 -5.40 -1.60 -16.11
C GLN A 35 -4.07 -2.23 -15.68
N THR A 36 -3.58 -3.21 -16.44
CA THR A 36 -2.29 -3.87 -16.18
C THR A 36 -1.14 -2.86 -16.24
N GLN A 37 -1.13 -2.00 -17.27
CA GLN A 37 -0.14 -0.93 -17.39
C GLN A 37 -0.25 0.09 -16.27
N ALA A 38 -1.46 0.47 -15.86
CA ALA A 38 -1.67 1.40 -14.76
C ALA A 38 -1.10 0.85 -13.45
N VAL A 39 -1.34 -0.43 -13.14
CA VAL A 39 -0.77 -1.11 -11.97
C VAL A 39 0.75 -1.15 -12.07
N GLN A 40 1.31 -1.48 -13.23
CA GLN A 40 2.75 -1.51 -13.42
C GLN A 40 3.39 -0.12 -13.25
N ARG A 41 2.78 0.94 -13.81
CA ARG A 41 3.23 2.32 -13.61
C ARG A 41 3.17 2.73 -12.14
N ALA A 42 2.10 2.38 -11.43
CA ALA A 42 1.98 2.66 -9.99
C ALA A 42 3.08 1.96 -9.18
N ARG A 43 3.43 0.70 -9.52
CA ARG A 43 4.54 -0.02 -8.89
C ARG A 43 5.89 0.63 -9.17
N ASN A 44 6.12 1.07 -10.41
CA ASN A 44 7.36 1.76 -10.77
C ASN A 44 7.48 3.08 -10.01
N ILE A 45 6.42 3.90 -9.96
CA ILE A 45 6.40 5.15 -9.18
C ILE A 45 6.68 4.88 -7.70
N ALA A 46 6.10 3.83 -7.13
CA ALA A 46 6.39 3.45 -5.75
C ALA A 46 7.87 3.04 -5.58
N SER A 47 8.43 2.26 -6.51
CA SER A 47 9.85 1.87 -6.50
C SER A 47 10.78 3.07 -6.62
N ASP A 48 10.53 3.97 -7.57
CA ASP A 48 11.31 5.19 -7.79
C ASP A 48 11.23 6.10 -6.55
N SER A 49 10.07 6.14 -5.90
CA SER A 49 9.93 6.89 -4.65
C SER A 49 10.81 6.34 -3.53
N MET A 50 11.10 5.02 -3.52
CA MET A 50 11.93 4.37 -2.50
C MET A 50 13.43 4.53 -2.78
N GLU A 51 13.83 4.90 -3.99
CA GLU A 51 15.23 5.11 -4.34
C GLU A 51 15.81 6.28 -3.52
N GLY A 52 16.93 6.03 -2.82
CA GLY A 52 17.55 7.02 -1.94
C GLY A 52 16.89 7.19 -0.56
N GLN A 53 15.80 6.48 -0.24
CA GLN A 53 15.15 6.58 1.07
C GLN A 53 15.89 5.88 2.23
N THR A 54 16.99 5.16 1.97
CA THR A 54 17.74 4.42 3.00
C THR A 54 18.08 5.27 4.22
N ALA A 55 18.49 6.51 4.01
CA ALA A 55 18.83 7.42 5.11
C ALA A 55 17.60 7.81 5.95
N GLU A 56 16.43 7.95 5.32
CA GLU A 56 15.18 8.25 6.03
C GLU A 56 14.73 7.05 6.88
N ILE A 57 14.74 5.85 6.30
CA ILE A 57 14.36 4.62 7.01
C ILE A 57 15.31 4.38 8.19
N GLN A 58 16.60 4.65 8.05
CA GLN A 58 17.55 4.59 9.17
C GLN A 58 17.21 5.59 10.28
N ARG A 59 16.86 6.84 9.95
CA ARG A 59 16.39 7.84 10.93
C ARG A 59 15.09 7.41 11.60
N ALA A 60 14.16 6.79 10.86
CA ALA A 60 12.92 6.27 11.39
C ALA A 60 13.15 5.10 12.36
N MET A 61 14.02 4.15 12.00
CA MET A 61 14.41 3.04 12.88
C MET A 61 15.09 3.53 14.16
N LYS A 62 16.02 4.49 14.04
CA LYS A 62 16.68 5.09 15.21
C LYS A 62 15.67 5.81 16.11
N TRP A 63 14.78 6.61 15.52
CA TRP A 63 13.73 7.30 16.26
C TRP A 63 12.81 6.31 17.00
N LEU A 64 12.45 5.19 16.36
CA LEU A 64 11.61 4.16 16.97
C LEU A 64 12.32 3.48 18.15
N ASP A 65 13.62 3.19 18.02
CA ASP A 65 14.45 2.68 19.12
C ASP A 65 14.48 3.64 20.31
N ASP A 66 14.72 4.92 20.04
CA ASP A 66 14.73 5.98 21.07
C ASP A 66 13.34 6.10 21.73
N PHE A 67 12.25 6.03 20.96
CA PHE A 67 10.88 6.05 21.49
C PHE A 67 10.59 4.82 22.35
N TYR A 68 11.03 3.62 21.96
CA TYR A 68 10.82 2.41 22.76
C TYR A 68 11.47 2.49 24.14
N LYS A 69 12.60 3.19 24.24
CA LYS A 69 13.34 3.43 25.50
C LYS A 69 12.73 4.55 26.35
N ALA A 70 12.00 5.47 25.73
CA ALA A 70 11.49 6.66 26.39
C ALA A 70 10.39 6.35 27.44
N PRO A 71 10.24 7.21 28.47
CA PRO A 71 9.19 7.06 29.48
C PRO A 71 7.78 7.03 28.93
N ASP A 72 7.52 7.74 27.83
CA ASP A 72 6.20 7.83 27.19
C ASP A 72 5.97 6.76 26.10
N GLY A 73 7.01 5.98 25.77
CA GLY A 73 6.98 4.90 24.79
C GLY A 73 6.74 3.54 25.42
N LEU A 74 7.57 2.53 25.12
CA LEU A 74 7.37 1.15 25.67
C LEU A 74 8.22 0.85 26.91
N GLN A 75 9.08 1.79 27.31
CA GLN A 75 9.99 1.66 28.45
C GLN A 75 10.83 0.37 28.39
N ARG A 76 11.24 -0.02 27.18
CA ARG A 76 12.12 -1.18 26.94
C ARG A 76 13.57 -0.70 27.04
N PRO A 77 14.38 -1.18 28.00
CA PRO A 77 15.74 -0.67 28.19
C PRO A 77 16.63 -0.91 26.95
N GLU A 78 16.41 -2.03 26.27
CA GLU A 78 17.13 -2.41 25.05
C GLU A 78 16.45 -1.91 23.76
N GLY A 79 15.35 -1.14 23.87
CA GLY A 79 14.62 -0.58 22.73
C GLY A 79 14.12 -1.65 21.75
N LEU A 80 14.57 -1.55 20.49
CA LEU A 80 14.26 -2.50 19.43
C LEU A 80 15.10 -3.79 19.46
N TRP A 81 15.80 -4.07 20.56
CA TRP A 81 16.51 -5.33 20.78
C TRP A 81 15.82 -6.13 21.89
N ILE A 82 15.38 -7.35 21.57
CA ILE A 82 14.67 -8.23 22.49
C ILE A 82 15.22 -9.66 22.39
N GLY A 83 15.41 -10.34 23.52
CA GLY A 83 15.82 -11.75 23.52
C GLY A 83 17.14 -12.06 22.79
N GLY A 84 18.05 -11.09 22.67
CA GLY A 84 19.33 -11.26 21.97
C GLY A 84 19.27 -11.06 20.45
N HIS A 85 18.16 -10.55 19.91
CA HIS A 85 17.99 -10.27 18.49
C HIS A 85 17.22 -8.96 18.25
N PRO A 86 17.21 -8.42 17.01
CA PRO A 86 16.32 -7.32 16.65
C PRO A 86 14.86 -7.69 16.83
N ASP A 87 14.04 -6.74 17.26
CA ASP A 87 12.59 -6.84 17.29
C ASP A 87 12.03 -6.80 15.85
N TYR A 88 12.09 -7.95 15.17
CA TYR A 88 11.62 -8.09 13.80
C TYR A 88 10.12 -7.78 13.65
N GLU A 89 9.32 -8.09 14.68
CA GLU A 89 7.89 -7.81 14.70
C GLU A 89 7.62 -6.31 14.82
N GLY A 90 8.29 -5.64 15.76
CA GLY A 90 8.22 -4.19 15.91
C GLY A 90 8.70 -3.45 14.65
N LEU A 91 9.82 -3.87 14.07
CA LEU A 91 10.35 -3.28 12.83
C LEU A 91 9.39 -3.47 11.65
N SER A 92 8.88 -4.69 11.42
CA SER A 92 7.96 -4.96 10.33
C SER A 92 6.64 -4.19 10.46
N THR A 93 6.06 -4.17 11.66
CA THR A 93 4.80 -3.48 11.92
C THR A 93 4.95 -1.96 11.85
N TRP A 94 5.89 -1.38 12.60
CA TRP A 94 5.91 0.07 12.75
C TRP A 94 6.64 0.79 11.63
N VAL A 95 7.74 0.21 11.12
CA VAL A 95 8.55 0.85 10.07
C VAL A 95 7.98 0.56 8.69
N PHE A 96 7.74 -0.71 8.36
CA PHE A 96 7.29 -1.07 7.02
C PHE A 96 5.78 -0.94 6.84
N GLU A 97 4.99 -1.43 7.79
CA GLU A 97 3.54 -1.43 7.61
C GLU A 97 2.89 -0.06 7.85
N VAL A 98 3.33 0.66 8.90
CA VAL A 98 2.73 1.96 9.27
C VAL A 98 3.51 3.13 8.70
N TYR A 99 4.78 3.30 9.07
CA TYR A 99 5.57 4.47 8.68
C TYR A 99 5.72 4.58 7.17
N LEU A 100 6.28 3.54 6.52
CA LEU A 100 6.53 3.56 5.07
C LEU A 100 5.23 3.66 4.27
N ARG A 101 4.16 2.97 4.68
CA ARG A 101 2.84 3.11 4.05
C ARG A 101 2.33 4.55 4.09
N ASN A 102 2.50 5.25 5.21
CA ASN A 102 2.09 6.65 5.34
C ASN A 102 2.97 7.58 4.49
N ARG A 103 4.27 7.30 4.41
CA ARG A 103 5.20 8.00 3.50
C ARG A 103 4.81 7.83 2.03
N LEU A 104 4.46 6.62 1.61
CA LEU A 104 3.96 6.33 0.26
C LEU A 104 2.60 7.00 -0.04
N ARG A 105 1.84 7.35 1.00
CA ARG A 105 0.60 8.14 0.87
C ARG A 105 0.83 9.66 0.85
N GLY A 106 2.08 10.11 0.89
CA GLY A 106 2.46 11.53 0.81
C GLY A 106 2.51 12.26 2.15
N MET A 107 2.41 11.57 3.29
CA MET A 107 2.58 12.21 4.61
C MET A 107 4.03 12.60 4.86
N SER A 108 4.29 13.65 5.63
CA SER A 108 5.66 14.01 6.06
C SER A 108 6.28 12.98 7.02
N GLU A 109 7.59 13.05 7.23
CA GLU A 109 8.32 12.21 8.21
C GLU A 109 7.71 12.36 9.62
N GLU A 110 7.36 13.57 10.04
CA GLU A 110 6.73 13.86 11.34
C GLU A 110 5.32 13.29 11.44
N GLN A 111 4.49 13.45 10.40
CA GLN A 111 3.13 12.92 10.38
C GLN A 111 3.12 11.38 10.43
N ALA A 112 4.06 10.75 9.72
CA ALA A 112 4.22 9.31 9.75
C ALA A 112 4.66 8.82 11.14
N ARG A 113 5.61 9.50 11.78
CA ARG A 113 6.03 9.22 13.18
C ARG A 113 4.87 9.35 14.18
N GLN A 114 4.12 10.46 14.12
CA GLN A 114 2.96 10.67 14.99
C GLN A 114 1.91 9.56 14.84
N SER A 115 1.72 9.05 13.62
CA SER A 115 0.82 7.92 13.37
C SER A 115 1.31 6.63 14.03
N VAL A 116 2.61 6.36 13.97
CA VAL A 116 3.24 5.22 14.66
C VAL A 116 3.09 5.36 16.18
N GLU A 117 3.45 6.52 16.76
CA GLU A 117 3.30 6.74 18.21
C GLU A 117 1.87 6.54 18.69
N LYS A 118 0.91 7.10 17.94
CA LYS A 118 -0.51 6.99 18.27
C LYS A 118 -0.96 5.53 18.32
N LEU A 119 -0.56 4.73 17.34
CA LEU A 119 -0.93 3.31 17.29
C LEU A 119 -0.22 2.49 18.38
N ILE A 120 1.05 2.77 18.67
CA ILE A 120 1.76 2.12 19.78
C ILE A 120 1.09 2.45 21.12
N LYS A 121 0.72 3.72 21.36
CA LYS A 121 0.03 4.15 22.58
C LYS A 121 -1.38 3.52 22.72
N GLN A 122 -1.94 2.99 21.64
CA GLN A 122 -3.19 2.23 21.65
C GLN A 122 -2.99 0.71 21.84
N SER A 123 -1.76 0.20 21.69
CA SER A 123 -1.44 -1.21 21.85
C SER A 123 -1.65 -1.70 23.29
N ASP A 124 -1.93 -3.01 23.43
CA ASP A 124 -2.06 -3.63 24.73
C ASP A 124 -0.74 -3.62 25.50
N GLU A 125 0.40 -3.74 24.83
CA GLU A 125 1.71 -3.67 25.47
C GLU A 125 1.91 -2.33 26.18
N TRP A 126 1.67 -1.22 25.47
CA TRP A 126 1.78 0.12 26.05
C TRP A 126 0.84 0.27 27.25
N ARG A 127 -0.41 -0.18 27.10
CA ARG A 127 -1.42 -0.15 28.17
C ARG A 127 -0.99 -0.95 29.40
N VAL A 128 -0.42 -2.14 29.23
CA VAL A 128 0.05 -2.97 30.36
C VAL A 128 1.18 -2.25 31.11
N LYS A 129 2.14 -1.69 30.38
CA LYS A 129 3.28 -0.95 30.98
C LYS A 129 2.83 0.30 31.74
N HIS A 130 1.89 1.06 31.18
CA HIS A 130 1.46 2.34 31.76
C HIS A 130 0.33 2.21 32.79
N ARG A 131 -0.44 1.11 32.79
CA ARG A 131 -1.38 0.79 33.87
C ARG A 131 -0.68 0.32 35.12
N ALA A 132 0.42 -0.42 35.01
CA ALA A 132 1.19 -0.89 36.15
C ALA A 132 1.87 0.23 36.98
N GLN A 133 1.82 1.48 36.48
CA GLN A 133 2.39 2.67 37.13
C GLN A 133 1.34 3.57 37.80
N ARG A 134 0.05 3.22 37.71
CA ARG A 134 -1.06 3.90 38.42
C ARG A 134 -1.56 3.05 39.57
#